data_AF-A0AAD6SMW9-F1
#
_entry.id   AF-A0AAD6SMW9-F1
#
_cell.length_a   1.000
_cell.length_b   1.000
_cell.length_c   1.000
_cell.angle_alpha   90.00
_cell.angle_beta   90.00
_cell.angle_gamma   90.00
#
_symmetry.space_group_name_H-M   'P 1'
#
loop_
_entity.id
_entity.type
_entity.pdbx_description
1 polymer ?
#
loop_
_entity_poly.entity_id
_entity_poly.type
_entity_poly.pdbx_seq_one_letter_code
_entity_poly.pdbx_strand_id
1 'polypeptide(L)'
;MATPTIIGVSALVAGLTARHFIKRGAMGAADQWAKGGFRAKMDRREAVAILGLKDGPTLRNKIKDAHRNIMLANHPDRGGSPYLASKINEAKDLLDRETKR
;
A
#
# COMPACT_ATOMS: atom_id res chain seq x y z
N MET A 1 -8.81 44.92 36.61
CA MET A 1 -9.54 44.62 35.36
C MET A 1 -8.71 43.64 34.55
N ALA A 2 -8.94 42.33 34.71
CA ALA A 2 -8.17 41.28 34.03
C ALA A 2 -8.85 40.97 32.68
N THR A 3 -8.14 41.22 31.58
CA THR A 3 -8.60 41.01 30.21
C THR A 3 -8.60 39.52 29.84
N PRO A 4 -9.76 38.92 29.46
CA PRO A 4 -9.91 37.47 29.27
C PRO A 4 -9.58 36.98 27.85
N THR A 5 -8.71 37.67 27.10
CA THR A 5 -8.53 37.39 25.67
C THR A 5 -7.47 36.33 25.33
N ILE A 6 -6.68 35.87 26.31
CA ILE A 6 -5.50 35.01 26.05
C ILE A 6 -5.85 33.52 25.87
N ILE A 7 -6.97 33.04 26.42
CA ILE A 7 -7.32 31.61 26.40
C ILE A 7 -7.94 31.18 25.05
N GLY A 8 -8.58 32.10 24.31
CA GLY A 8 -9.25 31.76 23.04
C GLY A 8 -8.31 31.50 21.86
N VAL A 9 -7.12 32.11 21.84
CA VAL A 9 -6.18 32.02 20.71
C VAL A 9 -5.41 30.69 20.70
N SER A 10 -5.09 30.14 21.87
CA SER A 10 -4.34 28.88 22.01
C SER A 10 -5.14 27.66 21.54
N ALA A 11 -6.44 27.60 21.81
CA ALA A 11 -7.31 26.51 21.35
C ALA A 11 -7.44 26.46 19.81
N LEU A 12 -7.52 27.63 19.17
CA LEU A 12 -7.59 27.72 17.70
C LEU A 12 -6.29 27.30 17.03
N VAL A 13 -5.14 27.71 17.58
CA VAL A 13 -3.82 27.29 17.06
C VAL A 13 -3.61 25.79 17.25
N ALA A 14 -3.95 25.23 18.42
CA ALA A 14 -3.86 23.79 18.69
C ALA A 14 -4.78 22.97 17.76
N GLY A 15 -6.00 23.45 17.51
CA GLY A 15 -6.93 22.81 16.58
C GLY A 15 -6.42 22.82 15.13
N LEU A 16 -5.82 23.93 14.68
CA LEU A 16 -5.27 24.05 13.33
C LEU A 16 -4.05 23.16 13.11
N THR A 17 -3.13 23.09 14.09
CA THR A 17 -1.94 22.24 13.99
C THR A 17 -2.31 20.76 14.02
N ALA A 18 -3.18 20.34 14.96
CA ALA A 18 -3.67 18.95 15.03
C ALA A 18 -4.33 18.51 13.70
N ARG A 19 -5.19 19.35 13.12
CA ARG A 19 -5.83 19.07 11.83
C ARG A 19 -4.83 18.97 10.67
N HIS A 20 -3.78 19.79 10.69
CA HIS A 20 -2.74 19.77 9.66
C HIS A 20 -1.89 18.49 9.72
N PHE A 21 -1.56 17.99 10.91
CA PHE A 21 -0.83 16.72 11.09
C PHE A 21 -1.69 15.50 10.72
N ILE A 22 -2.98 15.48 11.06
CA ILE A 22 -3.90 14.41 10.66
C ILE A 22 -4.09 14.36 9.13
N LYS A 23 -4.25 15.53 8.47
CA LYS A 23 -4.33 15.59 7.01
C LYS A 23 -3.03 15.12 6.34
N ARG A 24 -1.85 15.49 6.86
CA ARG A 24 -0.57 15.02 6.31
C ARG A 24 -0.35 13.52 6.47
N GLY A 25 -0.83 12.91 7.56
CA GLY A 25 -0.82 11.46 7.74
C GLY A 25 -1.76 10.71 6.77
N ALA A 26 -2.84 11.35 6.34
CA ALA A 26 -3.83 10.78 5.42
C ALA A 26 -3.59 11.10 3.93
N MET A 27 -2.78 12.13 3.60
CA MET A 27 -2.54 12.59 2.22
C MET A 27 -1.35 11.92 1.51
N GLY A 28 -0.73 10.89 2.09
CA GLY A 28 0.44 10.23 1.52
C GLY A 28 0.17 9.15 0.46
N ALA A 29 -1.09 8.77 0.24
CA ALA A 29 -1.45 7.67 -0.64
C ALA A 29 -2.71 7.97 -1.45
N ALA A 30 -2.76 9.14 -2.09
CA ALA A 30 -3.62 9.27 -3.25
C ALA A 30 -3.05 8.32 -4.31
N ASP A 31 -3.65 7.13 -4.42
CA ASP A 31 -3.35 6.10 -5.40
C ASP A 31 -3.29 6.72 -6.80
N GLN A 32 -2.08 7.06 -7.24
CA GLN A 32 -1.87 7.32 -8.65
C GLN A 32 -1.99 5.96 -9.31
N TRP A 33 -3.11 5.73 -9.98
CA TRP A 33 -3.29 4.53 -10.78
C TRP A 33 -2.11 4.41 -11.74
N ALA A 34 -1.46 3.25 -11.73
CA ALA A 34 -0.36 2.97 -12.63
C ALA A 34 -0.86 3.18 -14.06
N LYS A 35 -0.22 4.09 -14.80
CA LYS A 35 -0.54 4.32 -16.21
C LYS A 35 0.10 3.21 -17.05
N GLY A 36 -0.72 2.52 -17.86
CA GLY A 36 -0.27 1.42 -18.73
C GLY A 36 -0.69 0.03 -18.23
N GLY A 37 -0.15 -1.01 -18.84
CA GLY A 37 -0.37 -2.40 -18.46
C GLY A 37 0.78 -2.97 -17.64
N PHE A 38 0.73 -4.28 -17.40
CA PHE A 38 1.85 -5.00 -16.80
C PHE A 38 3.09 -4.96 -17.70
N ARG A 39 4.26 -5.07 -17.08
CA ARG A 39 5.52 -5.19 -17.81
C ARG A 39 5.56 -6.53 -18.53
N ALA A 40 6.27 -6.54 -19.67
CA ALA A 40 6.49 -7.74 -20.48
C ALA A 40 7.23 -8.84 -19.70
N LYS A 41 8.10 -8.45 -18.77
CA LYS A 41 8.82 -9.35 -17.86
C LYS A 41 8.63 -8.83 -16.44
N MET A 42 8.18 -9.70 -15.54
CA MET A 42 8.02 -9.34 -14.13
C MET A 42 9.35 -8.91 -13.52
N ASP A 43 9.33 -7.79 -12.82
CA ASP A 43 10.45 -7.31 -12.03
C ASP A 43 10.07 -7.21 -10.55
N ARG A 44 11.08 -7.01 -9.72
CA ARG A 44 10.92 -6.97 -8.27
C ARG A 44 9.95 -5.85 -7.82
N ARG A 45 10.01 -4.69 -8.47
CA ARG A 45 9.19 -3.53 -8.11
C ARG A 45 7.71 -3.78 -8.42
N GLU A 46 7.42 -4.32 -9.60
CA GLU A 46 6.08 -4.71 -10.01
C GLU A 46 5.54 -5.85 -9.13
N ALA A 47 6.38 -6.85 -8.80
CA ALA A 47 5.95 -7.95 -7.93
C ALA A 47 5.56 -7.47 -6.52
N VAL A 48 6.36 -6.57 -5.92
CA VAL A 48 6.05 -5.96 -4.63
C VAL A 48 4.75 -5.12 -4.71
N ALA A 49 4.56 -4.38 -5.80
CA ALA A 49 3.36 -3.58 -6.02
C ALA A 49 2.11 -4.45 -6.21
N ILE A 50 2.19 -5.52 -7.00
CA ILE A 50 1.08 -6.47 -7.24
C ILE A 50 0.62 -7.11 -5.92
N LEU A 51 1.56 -7.52 -5.05
CA LEU A 51 1.21 -8.11 -3.76
C LEU A 51 0.81 -7.07 -2.70
N GLY A 52 0.83 -5.77 -3.02
CA GLY A 52 0.52 -4.70 -2.06
C GLY A 52 1.49 -4.66 -0.88
N LEU A 53 2.74 -5.08 -1.09
CA LEU A 53 3.76 -5.13 -0.06
C LEU A 53 4.63 -3.87 -0.09
N LYS A 54 5.34 -3.65 1.01
CA LYS A 54 6.43 -2.67 1.06
C LYS A 54 7.75 -3.39 0.95
N ASP A 55 8.63 -2.84 0.13
CA ASP A 55 9.99 -3.30 0.03
C ASP A 55 10.73 -3.05 1.35
N GLY A 56 11.33 -4.08 1.93
CA GLY A 56 12.02 -3.98 3.22
C GLY A 56 12.27 -5.32 3.92
N PRO A 57 12.80 -5.28 5.16
CA PRO A 57 13.27 -6.48 5.87
C PRO A 57 12.17 -7.50 6.18
N THR A 58 10.92 -7.05 6.33
CA THR A 58 9.78 -7.92 6.66
C THR A 58 9.10 -8.52 5.44
N LEU A 59 9.59 -8.21 4.23
CA LEU A 59 8.97 -8.62 2.97
C LEU A 59 8.80 -10.15 2.91
N ARG A 60 9.88 -10.90 3.19
CA ARG A 60 9.90 -12.37 3.11
C ARG A 60 8.77 -13.03 3.91
N ASN A 61 8.50 -12.52 5.11
CA ASN A 61 7.50 -13.10 6.01
C ASN A 61 6.07 -12.81 5.55
N LYS A 62 5.86 -11.80 4.70
CA LYS A 62 4.53 -11.35 4.26
C LYS A 62 4.12 -11.87 2.89
N ILE A 63 5.05 -12.37 2.07
CA ILE A 63 4.78 -12.83 0.70
C ILE A 63 3.64 -13.86 0.67
N LYS A 64 3.74 -14.91 1.51
CA LYS A 64 2.77 -16.01 1.52
C LYS A 64 1.36 -15.54 1.86
N ASP A 65 1.22 -14.72 2.90
CA ASP A 65 -0.09 -14.25 3.37
C ASP A 65 -0.70 -13.25 2.38
N ALA A 66 0.10 -12.34 1.84
CA ALA A 66 -0.34 -11.39 0.81
C ALA A 66 -0.80 -12.11 -0.46
N HIS A 67 -0.03 -13.10 -0.94
CA HIS A 67 -0.40 -13.92 -2.10
C HIS A 67 -1.71 -14.66 -1.87
N ARG A 68 -1.88 -15.30 -0.70
CA ARG A 68 -3.12 -16.00 -0.36
C ARG A 68 -4.31 -15.06 -0.39
N ASN A 69 -4.20 -13.90 0.24
CA ASN A 69 -5.30 -12.95 0.35
C ASN A 69 -5.71 -12.39 -1.01
N ILE A 70 -4.74 -11.97 -1.84
CA ILE A 70 -5.05 -11.40 -3.15
C ILE A 70 -5.53 -12.46 -4.15
N MET A 71 -4.99 -13.68 -4.09
CA MET A 71 -5.43 -14.78 -4.95
C MET A 71 -6.86 -15.21 -4.63
N LEU A 72 -7.25 -15.26 -3.35
CA LEU A 72 -8.63 -15.61 -2.96
C LEU A 72 -9.67 -14.67 -3.56
N ALA A 73 -9.31 -13.39 -3.75
CA ALA A 73 -10.17 -12.39 -4.37
C ALA A 73 -10.13 -12.42 -5.91
N ASN A 74 -9.02 -12.87 -6.50
CA ASN A 74 -8.80 -12.86 -7.95
C ASN A 74 -8.85 -14.26 -8.60
N HIS A 75 -9.30 -15.27 -7.86
CA HIS A 75 -9.27 -16.66 -8.30
C HIS A 75 -10.17 -16.87 -9.54
N PRO A 76 -9.70 -17.55 -10.61
CA PRO A 76 -10.48 -17.76 -11.83
C PRO A 76 -11.81 -18.49 -11.58
N ASP A 77 -11.79 -19.53 -10.75
CA ASP A 77 -12.99 -20.30 -10.39
C ASP A 77 -14.04 -19.49 -9.61
N ARG A 78 -13.69 -18.29 -9.15
CA ARG A 78 -14.59 -17.35 -8.47
C ARG A 78 -14.93 -16.14 -9.36
N GLY A 79 -14.74 -16.26 -10.67
CA GLY A 79 -14.99 -15.19 -11.63
C GLY A 79 -13.83 -14.18 -11.78
N GLY A 80 -12.66 -14.48 -11.21
CA GLY A 80 -11.45 -13.69 -11.41
C GLY A 80 -10.87 -13.86 -12.82
N SER A 81 -10.05 -12.90 -13.26
CA SER A 81 -9.36 -13.01 -14.54
C SER A 81 -8.21 -14.03 -14.46
N PRO A 82 -8.15 -15.04 -15.34
CA PRO A 82 -7.00 -15.95 -15.44
C PRO A 82 -5.67 -15.20 -15.64
N TYR A 83 -5.72 -14.08 -16.36
CA TYR A 83 -4.55 -13.25 -16.60
C TYR A 83 -4.08 -12.52 -15.34
N LEU A 84 -5.00 -12.00 -14.51
CA LEU A 84 -4.61 -11.38 -13.24
C LEU A 84 -4.06 -12.42 -12.25
N ALA A 85 -4.71 -13.59 -12.17
CA ALA A 85 -4.23 -14.69 -11.34
C ALA A 85 -2.82 -15.14 -11.74
N SER A 86 -2.52 -15.23 -13.04
CA SER A 86 -1.18 -15.58 -13.51
C SER A 86 -0.13 -14.53 -13.13
N LYS A 87 -0.45 -13.23 -13.24
CA LYS A 87 0.45 -12.14 -12.80
C LYS A 87 0.68 -12.14 -11.29
N ILE A 88 -0.32 -12.47 -10.48
CA ILE A 88 -0.19 -12.64 -9.03
C ILE A 88 0.76 -13.81 -8.70
N ASN A 89 0.64 -14.93 -9.41
CA ASN A 89 1.54 -16.07 -9.23
C ASN A 89 2.97 -15.75 -9.65
N GLU A 90 3.15 -15.09 -10.80
CA GLU A 90 4.45 -14.64 -11.29
C GLU A 90 5.16 -13.72 -10.29
N ALA A 91 4.41 -12.79 -9.67
CA ALA A 91 4.93 -11.89 -8.64
C ALA A 91 5.42 -12.65 -7.40
N LYS A 92 4.61 -13.58 -6.88
CA LYS A 92 4.98 -14.42 -5.74
C LYS A 92 6.22 -15.25 -6.06
N ASP A 93 6.27 -15.89 -7.24
CA ASP A 93 7.38 -16.79 -7.60
C ASP A 93 8.70 -16.03 -7.85
N LEU A 94 8.64 -14.78 -8.31
CA LEU A 94 9.82 -13.92 -8.38
C LEU A 94 10.36 -13.64 -6.98
N LEU A 95 9.51 -13.16 -6.07
CA LEU A 95 9.95 -12.74 -4.73
C LEU A 95 10.39 -13.94 -3.86
N ASP A 96 9.74 -15.10 -4.01
CA ASP A 96 10.18 -16.34 -3.35
C ASP A 96 11.57 -16.78 -3.85
N ARG A 97 11.86 -16.62 -5.15
CA ARG A 97 13.17 -16.96 -5.71
C ARG A 97 14.26 -16.01 -5.22
N GLU A 98 13.96 -14.72 -5.12
CA GLU A 98 14.93 -13.73 -4.62
C GLU A 98 15.20 -13.88 -3.13
N THR A 99 14.19 -14.18 -2.32
CA THR A 99 14.33 -14.28 -0.85
C THR A 99 14.92 -15.60 -0.35
N LYS A 100 15.03 -16.61 -1.22
CA LYS A 100 15.69 -17.90 -0.94
C LYS A 100 17.17 -17.93 -1.35
N ARG A 101 17.63 -16.93 -2.10
CA ARG A 101 19.05 -16.73 -2.40
C ARG A 101 19.75 -16.07 -1.23
#